data_AF-A0A2I0K642-F1
#
_entry.id   AF-A0A2I0K642-F1
#
_cell.length_a   1.000
_cell.length_b   1.000
_cell.length_c   1.000
_cell.angle_alpha   90.00
_cell.angle_beta   90.00
_cell.angle_gamma   90.00
#
_symmetry.space_group_name_H-M   'P 1'
#
loop_
_entity.id
_entity.type
_entity.pdbx_description
1 polymer ?
#
loop_
_entity_poly.entity_id
_entity_poly.type
_entity_poly.pdbx_seq_one_letter_code
_entity_poly.pdbx_strand_id
1 'polypeptide(L)'
;MSCPDSCPCLDRVTPSLEEITRIWRALRPVDCRYISAFVGDIPLLATRHVDWNFLEAAIAFWNPSHAVFDIQGTELTPTIEEYRTLIGRTAVVHDIVEPNFHTARSTLVSRLLGVPTTRLNAELAYSGSTEIAIEKLLFFIESRAHRVQGDFLRKDLCHAVLLLIFGTLLFPRSHSLIDAALASVVLQVRELAQTRVELQRRDQELARANAALESSRKRARGGPRTS
;
A
#
# COMPACT_ATOMS: atom_id res chain seq x y z
N MET A 1 -10.81 20.93 -35.61
CA MET A 1 -10.14 19.85 -34.86
C MET A 1 -9.98 20.36 -33.45
N SER A 2 -10.84 19.90 -32.54
CA SER A 2 -10.87 20.36 -31.16
C SER A 2 -9.70 19.75 -30.41
N CYS A 3 -8.94 20.60 -29.69
CA CYS A 3 -7.88 20.16 -28.80
C CYS A 3 -8.48 19.21 -27.74
N PRO A 4 -7.86 18.05 -27.45
CA PRO A 4 -8.33 17.24 -26.33
C PRO A 4 -8.05 18.00 -25.04
N ASP A 5 -9.02 17.97 -24.13
CA ASP A 5 -8.95 18.53 -22.79
C ASP A 5 -7.61 18.17 -22.13
N SER A 6 -6.98 19.18 -21.54
CA SER A 6 -5.67 19.12 -20.89
C SER A 6 -5.47 17.83 -20.09
N CYS A 7 -4.40 17.09 -20.37
CA CYS A 7 -3.96 15.97 -19.54
C CYS A 7 -3.94 16.41 -18.06
N PRO A 8 -4.49 15.62 -17.12
CA PRO A 8 -4.51 15.99 -15.72
C PRO A 8 -3.06 16.13 -15.22
N CYS A 9 -2.64 17.38 -15.00
CA CYS A 9 -1.32 17.66 -14.47
C CYS A 9 -1.25 17.15 -13.03
N LEU A 10 -0.32 16.23 -12.75
CA LEU A 10 -0.06 15.70 -11.41
C LEU A 10 0.58 16.73 -10.45
N ASP A 11 0.76 17.98 -10.90
CA ASP A 11 1.38 19.10 -10.17
C ASP A 11 0.76 19.43 -8.81
N ARG A 12 -0.42 18.91 -8.48
CA ARG A 12 -1.10 19.23 -7.21
C ARG A 12 -1.75 18.01 -6.55
N VAL A 13 -0.93 16.99 -6.28
CA VAL A 13 -1.25 16.01 -5.23
C VAL A 13 -1.30 16.76 -3.90
N THR A 14 -2.43 16.67 -3.20
CA THR A 14 -2.58 17.17 -1.83
C THR A 14 -2.59 15.97 -0.89
N PRO A 15 -1.75 15.92 0.16
CA PRO A 15 -0.66 16.84 0.46
C PRO A 15 0.51 16.64 -0.52
N SER A 16 1.35 17.66 -0.67
CA SER A 16 2.51 17.57 -1.56
C SER A 16 3.47 16.47 -1.12
N LEU A 17 4.30 15.98 -2.04
CA LEU A 17 5.34 15.00 -1.72
C LEU A 17 6.33 15.52 -0.65
N GLU A 18 6.58 16.82 -0.62
CA GLU A 18 7.37 17.48 0.42
C GLU A 18 6.71 17.37 1.79
N GLU A 19 5.40 17.57 1.86
CA GLU A 19 4.64 17.43 3.11
C GLU A 19 4.57 15.97 3.57
N ILE A 20 4.39 15.02 2.65
CA ILE A 20 4.50 13.58 2.95
C ILE A 20 5.90 13.27 3.50
N THR A 21 6.95 13.84 2.91
CA THR A 21 8.34 13.68 3.37
C THR A 21 8.56 14.32 4.74
N ARG A 22 7.97 15.49 5.01
CA ARG A 22 7.99 16.16 6.32
C ARG A 22 7.36 15.27 7.39
N ILE A 23 6.18 14.71 7.12
CA ILE A 23 5.50 13.77 8.01
C ILE A 23 6.38 12.55 8.26
N TRP A 24 6.93 11.95 7.19
CA TRP A 24 7.81 10.79 7.29
C TRP A 24 9.01 11.04 8.21
N ARG A 25 9.70 12.18 8.06
CA ARG A 25 10.85 12.55 8.91
C ARG A 25 10.46 12.77 10.37
N ALA A 26 9.22 13.15 10.65
CA ALA A 26 8.71 13.32 12.01
C ALA A 26 8.28 12.00 12.67
N LEU A 27 8.15 10.91 11.91
CA LEU A 27 7.82 9.59 12.45
C LEU A 27 9.02 8.95 13.12
N ARG A 28 8.75 8.11 14.13
CA ARG A 28 9.80 7.33 14.80
C ARG A 28 10.27 6.19 13.91
N PRO A 29 11.51 5.70 14.07
CA PRO A 29 12.03 4.57 13.28
C PRO A 29 11.14 3.32 13.31
N VAL A 30 10.54 3.00 14.46
CA VAL A 30 9.60 1.86 14.59
C VAL A 30 8.35 2.04 13.73
N ASP A 31 7.81 3.26 13.66
CA ASP A 31 6.63 3.60 12.86
C ASP A 31 7.00 3.56 11.36
N CYS A 32 8.16 4.13 10.99
CA CYS A 32 8.67 4.10 9.61
C CYS A 32 8.88 2.66 9.11
N ARG A 33 9.51 1.79 9.90
CA ARG A 33 9.71 0.38 9.51
C ARG A 33 8.38 -0.34 9.29
N TYR A 34 7.40 -0.09 10.17
CA TYR A 34 6.08 -0.69 10.02
C TYR A 34 5.41 -0.22 8.73
N ILE A 35 5.44 1.07 8.41
CA ILE A 35 4.84 1.61 7.18
C ILE A 35 5.59 1.07 5.95
N SER A 36 6.93 1.08 5.97
CA SER A 36 7.75 0.60 4.85
C SER A 36 7.55 -0.87 4.51
N ALA A 37 7.11 -1.70 5.46
CA ALA A 37 6.74 -3.08 5.17
C ALA A 37 5.58 -3.21 4.17
N PHE A 38 4.77 -2.16 3.99
CA PHE A 38 3.60 -2.18 3.09
C PHE A 38 3.82 -1.40 1.80
N VAL A 39 4.37 -0.19 1.90
CA VAL A 39 4.50 0.76 0.77
C VAL A 39 5.93 0.87 0.25
N GLY A 40 6.89 0.20 0.88
CA GLY A 40 8.30 0.32 0.56
C GLY A 40 8.94 1.58 1.14
N ASP A 41 10.05 2.00 0.53
CA ASP A 41 10.81 3.16 0.99
C ASP A 41 10.19 4.45 0.40
N ILE A 42 9.38 5.14 1.21
CA ILE A 42 8.70 6.38 0.81
C ILE A 42 9.69 7.51 0.47
N PRO A 43 10.74 7.79 1.27
CA PRO A 43 11.80 8.70 0.85
C PRO A 43 12.47 8.34 -0.47
N LEU A 44 12.66 7.05 -0.75
CA LEU A 44 13.15 6.61 -2.06
C LEU A 44 12.15 6.97 -3.17
N LEU A 45 10.85 6.73 -2.98
CA LEU A 45 9.83 7.15 -3.95
C LEU A 45 9.86 8.66 -4.18
N ALA A 46 10.06 9.45 -3.12
CA ALA A 46 10.11 10.90 -3.20
C ALA A 46 11.34 11.45 -3.96
N THR A 47 12.40 10.64 -4.06
CA THR A 47 13.65 11.00 -4.74
C THR A 47 13.76 10.40 -6.14
N ARG A 48 12.79 9.56 -6.55
CA ARG A 48 12.72 9.03 -7.91
C ARG A 48 12.18 10.12 -8.83
N HIS A 49 12.98 10.47 -9.83
CA HIS A 49 12.49 11.25 -10.96
C HIS A 49 11.52 10.38 -11.76
N VAL A 50 10.24 10.76 -11.76
CA VAL A 50 9.26 10.22 -12.69
C VAL A 50 9.61 10.78 -14.06
N ASP A 51 9.79 9.90 -15.05
CA ASP A 51 9.95 10.31 -16.43
C ASP A 51 8.58 10.74 -16.97
N TRP A 52 8.30 12.04 -16.83
CA TRP A 52 7.04 12.64 -17.26
C TRP A 52 6.83 12.50 -18.77
N ASN A 53 7.90 12.52 -19.57
CA ASN A 53 7.80 12.32 -21.01
C ASN A 53 7.36 10.89 -21.34
N PHE A 54 7.88 9.91 -20.61
CA PHE A 54 7.41 8.52 -20.74
C PHE A 54 5.95 8.37 -20.36
N LEU A 55 5.52 8.99 -19.25
CA LEU A 55 4.12 8.92 -18.82
C LEU A 55 3.18 9.61 -19.81
N GLU A 56 3.57 10.79 -20.31
CA GLU A 56 2.83 11.52 -21.34
C GLU A 56 2.75 10.70 -22.64
N ALA A 57 3.84 10.06 -23.06
CA ALA A 57 3.83 9.14 -24.19
C ALA A 57 2.91 7.94 -23.94
N ALA A 58 2.97 7.31 -22.76
CA ALA A 58 2.09 6.20 -22.41
C ALA A 58 0.61 6.61 -22.46
N ILE A 59 0.26 7.79 -21.95
CA ILE A 59 -1.10 8.34 -22.05
C ILE A 59 -1.47 8.60 -23.52
N ALA A 60 -0.58 9.20 -24.31
CA ALA A 60 -0.83 9.54 -25.70
C ALA A 60 -1.08 8.30 -26.59
N PHE A 61 -0.42 7.17 -26.28
CA PHE A 61 -0.60 5.92 -26.99
C PHE A 61 -1.66 5.01 -26.37
N TRP A 62 -2.22 5.34 -25.20
CA TRP A 62 -3.26 4.52 -24.57
C TRP A 62 -4.59 4.65 -25.34
N ASN A 63 -5.05 3.55 -25.93
CA ASN A 63 -6.37 3.44 -26.53
C ASN A 63 -7.35 2.85 -25.50
N PRO A 64 -8.23 3.68 -24.90
CA PRO A 64 -9.13 3.23 -23.83
C PRO A 64 -10.23 2.28 -24.33
N SER A 65 -10.58 2.32 -25.61
CA SER A 65 -11.62 1.46 -26.19
C SER A 65 -11.15 0.02 -26.34
N HIS A 66 -9.86 -0.16 -26.62
CA HIS A 66 -9.24 -1.48 -26.82
C HIS A 66 -8.40 -1.92 -25.61
N ALA A 67 -8.19 -1.04 -24.61
CA ALA A 67 -7.33 -1.27 -23.45
C ALA A 67 -5.90 -1.70 -23.80
N VAL A 68 -5.35 -1.09 -24.87
CA VAL A 68 -4.03 -1.35 -25.46
C VAL A 68 -3.25 -0.05 -25.60
N PHE A 69 -1.93 -0.13 -25.68
CA PHE A 69 -1.14 0.94 -26.26
C PHE A 69 -1.12 0.77 -27.78
N ASP A 70 -1.69 1.72 -28.51
CA ASP A 70 -1.65 1.75 -29.97
C ASP A 70 -0.50 2.65 -30.42
N ILE A 71 0.57 2.02 -30.92
CA ILE A 71 1.71 2.73 -31.48
C ILE A 71 1.66 2.54 -33.00
N GLN A 72 1.18 3.57 -33.71
CA GLN A 72 1.12 3.60 -35.18
C GLN A 72 0.36 2.41 -35.81
N GLY A 73 -0.73 1.96 -35.18
CA GLY A 73 -1.52 0.83 -35.64
C GLY A 73 -1.04 -0.52 -35.14
N THR A 74 -0.01 -0.55 -34.28
CA THR A 74 0.41 -1.75 -33.57
C THR A 74 -0.17 -1.73 -32.17
N GLU A 75 -1.16 -2.60 -31.92
CA GLU A 75 -1.74 -2.77 -30.59
C GLU A 75 -0.80 -3.60 -29.71
N LEU A 76 -0.30 -2.99 -28.64
CA LEU A 76 0.37 -3.66 -27.54
C LEU A 76 -0.64 -3.81 -26.42
N THR A 77 -1.03 -5.05 -26.11
CA THR A 77 -1.76 -5.40 -24.89
C THR A 77 -0.74 -6.04 -23.95
N PRO A 78 -0.05 -5.26 -23.10
CA PRO A 78 0.91 -5.87 -22.21
C PRO A 78 0.12 -6.77 -21.26
N THR A 79 0.43 -8.04 -21.28
CA THR A 79 -0.09 -9.00 -20.31
C THR A 79 0.34 -8.57 -18.92
N ILE A 80 -0.39 -9.04 -17.90
CA ILE A 80 -0.03 -8.77 -16.50
C ILE A 80 1.42 -9.20 -16.21
N GLU A 81 1.91 -10.25 -16.88
CA GLU A 81 3.30 -10.72 -16.78
C GLU A 81 4.31 -9.79 -17.45
N GLU A 82 3.96 -9.15 -18.56
CA GLU A 82 4.80 -8.13 -19.22
C GLU A 82 4.87 -6.85 -18.39
N TYR A 83 3.76 -6.37 -17.83
CA TYR A 83 3.77 -5.26 -16.87
C TYR A 83 4.62 -5.59 -15.65
N ARG A 84 4.48 -6.79 -15.09
CA ARG A 84 5.30 -7.30 -13.97
C ARG A 84 6.79 -7.28 -14.30
N THR A 85 7.16 -7.71 -15.49
CA THR A 85 8.55 -7.68 -15.97
C THR A 85 9.06 -6.25 -16.12
N LEU A 86 8.25 -5.36 -16.70
CA LEU A 86 8.58 -3.95 -16.93
C LEU A 86 8.84 -3.18 -15.63
N ILE A 87 8.07 -3.46 -14.56
CA ILE A 87 8.23 -2.83 -13.24
C ILE A 87 9.12 -3.63 -12.27
N GLY A 88 9.81 -4.68 -12.75
CA GLY A 88 10.75 -5.47 -11.95
C GLY A 88 10.11 -6.36 -10.88
N ARG A 89 8.84 -6.75 -11.01
CA ARG A 89 8.16 -7.68 -10.10
C ARG A 89 8.06 -9.08 -10.72
N THR A 90 9.04 -9.95 -10.44
CA THR A 90 9.06 -11.35 -10.94
C THR A 90 8.34 -12.37 -10.04
N ALA A 91 7.56 -11.92 -9.04
CA ALA A 91 6.90 -12.80 -8.08
C ALA A 91 5.40 -12.98 -8.35
N VAL A 92 4.95 -14.25 -8.38
CA VAL A 92 3.55 -14.69 -8.49
C VAL A 92 2.68 -13.96 -7.46
N VAL A 93 1.58 -13.35 -7.92
CA VAL A 93 0.63 -12.65 -7.05
C VAL A 93 -0.23 -13.66 -6.29
N HIS A 94 -0.30 -13.51 -4.97
CA HIS A 94 -1.42 -13.98 -4.18
C HIS A 94 -2.28 -12.78 -3.79
N ASP A 95 -3.57 -12.92 -4.10
CA ASP A 95 -4.74 -12.09 -3.80
C ASP A 95 -4.75 -10.64 -4.29
N ILE A 96 -5.65 -10.37 -5.24
CA ILE A 96 -6.11 -9.02 -5.57
C ILE A 96 -6.96 -8.54 -4.40
N VAL A 97 -6.53 -7.44 -3.76
CA VAL A 97 -7.28 -6.83 -2.66
C VAL A 97 -8.43 -6.00 -3.23
N GLU A 98 -9.67 -6.41 -2.97
CA GLU A 98 -10.87 -5.68 -3.38
C GLU A 98 -11.43 -4.86 -2.19
N PRO A 99 -11.86 -3.60 -2.39
CA PRO A 99 -12.50 -2.85 -1.32
C PRO A 99 -13.74 -3.57 -0.77
N ASN A 100 -13.86 -3.66 0.55
CA ASN A 100 -15.04 -4.25 1.18
C ASN A 100 -16.22 -3.27 1.13
N PHE A 101 -17.09 -3.43 0.13
CA PHE A 101 -18.28 -2.59 -0.05
C PHE A 101 -19.47 -2.96 0.86
N HIS A 102 -19.39 -4.09 1.57
CA HIS A 102 -20.49 -4.60 2.41
C HIS A 102 -20.45 -4.06 3.85
N THR A 103 -19.30 -3.56 4.30
CA THR A 103 -19.14 -2.99 5.64
C THR A 103 -19.30 -1.48 5.59
N ALA A 104 -20.02 -0.91 6.55
CA ALA A 104 -20.13 0.55 6.68
C ALA A 104 -18.73 1.19 6.72
N ARG A 105 -18.48 2.16 5.83
CA ARG A 105 -17.18 2.83 5.70
C ARG A 105 -16.71 3.45 7.01
N SER A 106 -17.60 4.05 7.79
CA SER A 106 -17.27 4.63 9.09
C SER A 106 -16.81 3.58 10.12
N THR A 107 -17.34 2.36 10.06
CA THR A 107 -16.87 1.23 10.89
C THR A 107 -15.46 0.80 10.51
N LEU A 108 -15.15 0.75 9.20
CA LEU A 108 -13.82 0.42 8.72
C LEU A 108 -12.79 1.48 9.13
N VAL A 109 -13.13 2.76 8.95
CA VAL A 109 -12.27 3.89 9.36
C VAL A 109 -12.11 3.93 10.88
N SER A 110 -13.17 3.64 11.64
CA SER A 110 -13.13 3.55 13.10
C SER A 110 -12.17 2.47 13.57
N ARG A 111 -12.29 1.26 12.99
CA ARG A 111 -11.40 0.13 13.27
C ARG A 111 -9.96 0.44 12.91
N LEU A 112 -9.74 1.13 11.80
CA LEU A 112 -8.41 1.49 11.30
C LEU A 112 -7.73 2.56 12.17
N LEU A 113 -8.45 3.63 12.53
CA LEU A 113 -7.89 4.79 13.24
C LEU A 113 -8.04 4.72 14.76
N GLY A 114 -8.76 3.73 15.29
CA GLY A 114 -9.05 3.63 16.73
C GLY A 114 -9.90 4.80 17.26
N VAL A 115 -10.74 5.39 16.41
CA VAL A 115 -11.62 6.52 16.74
C VAL A 115 -13.06 6.05 16.86
N PRO A 116 -13.85 6.49 17.86
CA PRO A 116 -15.26 6.10 17.97
C PRO A 116 -16.07 6.44 16.71
N THR A 117 -16.92 5.51 16.27
CA THR A 117 -17.78 5.66 15.09
C THR A 117 -18.70 6.88 15.16
N THR A 118 -19.17 7.26 16.36
CA THR A 118 -20.00 8.46 16.58
C THR A 118 -19.31 9.75 16.14
N ARG A 119 -18.02 9.89 16.46
CA ARG A 119 -17.20 11.05 16.06
C ARG A 119 -16.93 11.05 14.56
N LEU A 120 -16.69 9.87 13.98
CA LEU A 120 -16.46 9.74 12.53
C LEU A 120 -17.73 9.99 11.72
N ASN A 121 -18.89 9.54 12.18
CA ASN A 121 -20.16 9.76 11.48
C ASN A 121 -20.49 11.25 11.35
N ALA A 122 -20.18 12.07 12.36
CA ALA A 122 -20.37 13.51 12.28
C ALA A 122 -19.47 14.18 11.23
N GLU A 123 -18.18 13.79 11.18
CA GLU A 123 -17.21 14.32 10.21
C GLU A 123 -17.49 13.82 8.79
N LEU A 124 -17.85 12.54 8.63
CA LEU A 124 -18.18 11.94 7.34
C LEU A 124 -19.54 12.42 6.81
N ALA A 125 -20.52 12.73 7.67
CA ALA A 125 -21.79 13.29 7.23
C ALA A 125 -21.63 14.65 6.53
N TYR A 126 -20.61 15.44 6.93
CA TYR A 126 -20.28 16.71 6.29
C TYR A 126 -19.69 16.54 4.87
N SER A 127 -19.01 15.42 4.60
CA SER A 127 -18.35 15.10 3.32
C SER A 127 -19.09 14.08 2.46
N GLY A 128 -20.41 13.92 2.63
CA GLY A 128 -21.20 12.99 1.81
C GLY A 128 -21.01 11.50 2.16
N SER A 129 -20.60 11.18 3.38
CA SER A 129 -20.49 9.84 4.01
C SER A 129 -19.43 8.88 3.46
N THR A 130 -18.74 9.27 2.40
CA THR A 130 -17.79 8.38 1.69
C THR A 130 -16.37 8.88 1.70
N GLU A 131 -16.12 10.12 2.12
CA GLU A 131 -14.83 10.78 1.91
C GLU A 131 -14.25 11.33 3.22
N ILE A 132 -12.93 11.23 3.36
CA ILE A 132 -12.16 11.75 4.48
C ILE A 132 -11.39 12.96 3.97
N ALA A 133 -11.59 14.11 4.60
CA ALA A 133 -10.82 15.30 4.28
C ALA A 133 -9.34 15.12 4.68
N ILE A 134 -8.43 15.40 3.75
CA ILE A 134 -6.99 15.27 3.94
C ILE A 134 -6.51 16.14 5.10
N GLU A 135 -7.02 17.37 5.23
CA GLU A 135 -6.70 18.27 6.34
C GLU A 135 -7.03 17.65 7.72
N LYS A 136 -8.15 16.93 7.83
CA LYS A 136 -8.60 16.29 9.08
C LYS A 136 -7.71 15.10 9.40
N LEU A 137 -7.30 14.35 8.37
CA LEU A 137 -6.38 13.24 8.51
C LEU A 137 -4.97 13.72 8.89
N LEU A 138 -4.49 14.82 8.30
CA LEU A 138 -3.23 15.47 8.65
C LEU A 138 -3.25 15.96 10.09
N PHE A 139 -4.30 16.68 10.50
CA PHE A 139 -4.46 17.11 11.88
C PHE A 139 -4.48 15.92 12.86
N PHE A 140 -5.13 14.81 12.49
CA PHE A 140 -5.11 13.58 13.27
C PHE A 140 -3.68 13.03 13.42
N ILE A 141 -2.94 12.90 12.32
CA ILE A 141 -1.54 12.43 12.28
C ILE A 141 -0.67 13.30 13.19
N GLU A 142 -0.74 14.62 13.02
CA GLU A 142 0.04 15.58 13.82
C GLU A 142 -0.33 15.46 15.31
N SER A 143 -1.62 15.39 15.66
CA SER A 143 -2.05 15.25 17.05
C SER A 143 -1.52 13.96 17.72
N ARG A 144 -1.34 12.87 16.96
CA ARG A 144 -0.84 11.58 17.46
C ARG A 144 0.68 11.50 17.46
N ALA A 145 1.34 12.22 16.54
CA ALA A 145 2.79 12.33 16.50
C ALA A 145 3.36 12.91 17.81
N HIS A 146 2.67 13.90 18.40
CA HIS A 146 3.11 14.63 19.59
C HIS A 146 2.73 14.01 20.95
N ARG A 147 1.95 12.93 20.99
CA ARG A 147 1.19 12.54 22.21
C ARG A 147 1.89 11.62 23.24
N VAL A 148 3.03 10.98 22.95
CA VAL A 148 3.61 9.99 23.90
C VAL A 148 5.14 9.88 23.80
N GLN A 149 5.81 9.83 24.96
CA GLN A 149 7.22 9.49 25.13
C GLN A 149 7.36 7.97 25.33
N GLY A 150 7.91 7.25 24.34
CA GLY A 150 8.14 5.79 24.39
C GLY A 150 8.33 5.21 22.99
N ASP A 151 8.88 4.00 22.84
CA ASP A 151 9.23 3.39 21.53
C ASP A 151 8.22 2.32 21.05
N PHE A 152 6.99 2.35 21.58
CA PHE A 152 5.94 1.40 21.19
C PHE A 152 5.31 1.76 19.84
N LEU A 153 5.05 0.77 18.98
CA LEU A 153 4.38 0.96 17.69
C LEU A 153 3.00 1.64 17.83
N ARG A 154 2.81 2.79 17.18
CA ARG A 154 1.51 3.49 17.15
C ARG A 154 0.72 3.06 15.93
N LYS A 155 -0.09 2.01 16.08
CA LYS A 155 -0.84 1.42 14.97
C LYS A 155 -1.79 2.42 14.33
N ASP A 156 -2.58 3.15 15.13
CA ASP A 156 -3.51 4.19 14.66
C ASP A 156 -2.82 5.29 13.84
N LEU A 157 -1.65 5.77 14.29
CA LEU A 157 -0.84 6.73 13.54
C LEU A 157 -0.33 6.12 12.23
N CYS A 158 0.26 4.92 12.28
CA CYS A 158 0.80 4.27 11.08
C CYS A 158 -0.30 4.00 10.06
N HIS A 159 -1.48 3.59 10.52
CA HIS A 159 -2.65 3.36 9.70
C HIS A 159 -3.20 4.64 9.07
N ALA A 160 -3.18 5.76 9.80
CA ALA A 160 -3.53 7.06 9.25
C ALA A 160 -2.56 7.50 8.14
N VAL A 161 -1.25 7.29 8.32
CA VAL A 161 -0.23 7.60 7.31
C VAL A 161 -0.35 6.67 6.09
N LEU A 162 -0.62 5.37 6.29
CA LEU A 162 -0.92 4.45 5.19
C LEU A 162 -2.16 4.89 4.41
N LEU A 163 -3.22 5.28 5.11
CA LEU A 163 -4.44 5.78 4.46
C LEU A 163 -4.17 7.06 3.65
N LEU A 164 -3.32 7.96 4.18
CA LEU A 164 -2.87 9.15 3.46
C LEU A 164 -2.14 8.75 2.17
N ILE A 165 -1.11 7.90 2.25
CA ILE A 165 -0.31 7.46 1.07
C ILE A 165 -1.20 6.76 0.03
N PHE A 166 -2.06 5.83 0.47
CA PHE A 166 -2.96 5.13 -0.44
C PHE A 166 -3.96 6.09 -1.10
N GLY A 167 -4.52 7.03 -0.34
CA GLY A 167 -5.51 7.98 -0.84
C GLY A 167 -4.96 9.09 -1.71
N THR A 168 -3.66 9.40 -1.59
CA THR A 168 -3.07 10.56 -2.28
C THR A 168 -2.12 10.16 -3.40
N LEU A 169 -1.38 9.07 -3.24
CA LEU A 169 -0.39 8.62 -4.22
C LEU A 169 -0.88 7.43 -5.07
N LEU A 170 -1.59 6.47 -4.47
CA LEU A 170 -1.97 5.22 -5.16
C LEU A 170 -3.36 5.28 -5.79
N PHE A 171 -4.32 5.89 -5.10
CA PHE A 171 -5.72 5.97 -5.51
C PHE A 171 -6.28 7.39 -5.35
N PRO A 172 -5.66 8.40 -6.01
CA PRO A 172 -6.16 9.77 -5.96
C PRO A 172 -7.55 9.84 -6.60
N ARG A 173 -8.48 10.55 -5.95
CA ARG A 173 -9.86 10.69 -6.44
C ARG A 173 -10.20 12.12 -6.84
N SER A 174 -10.08 13.05 -5.90
CA SER A 174 -10.33 14.47 -6.05
C SER A 174 -9.41 15.27 -5.13
N HIS A 175 -9.19 16.55 -5.44
CA HIS A 175 -8.33 17.39 -4.60
C HIS A 175 -8.85 17.40 -3.16
N SER A 176 -7.96 17.13 -2.20
CA SER A 176 -8.18 17.22 -0.74
C SER A 176 -9.09 16.16 -0.08
N LEU A 177 -9.58 15.14 -0.80
CA LEU A 177 -10.44 14.08 -0.23
C LEU A 177 -9.88 12.66 -0.50
N ILE A 178 -10.10 11.75 0.45
CA ILE A 178 -9.73 10.33 0.36
C ILE A 178 -10.99 9.46 0.49
N ASP A 179 -11.20 8.50 -0.41
CA ASP A 179 -12.30 7.55 -0.27
C ASP A 179 -12.12 6.67 0.99
N ALA A 180 -13.09 6.71 1.89
CA ALA A 180 -13.11 5.91 3.09
C ALA A 180 -13.14 4.39 2.81
N ALA A 181 -13.50 3.95 1.61
CA ALA A 181 -13.37 2.56 1.17
C ALA A 181 -11.92 2.06 1.20
N LEU A 182 -10.93 2.97 1.05
CA LEU A 182 -9.50 2.63 1.18
C LEU A 182 -9.14 2.12 2.57
N ALA A 183 -9.93 2.42 3.60
CA ALA A 183 -9.73 1.82 4.92
C ALA A 183 -9.81 0.29 4.86
N SER A 184 -10.69 -0.28 4.03
CA SER A 184 -10.76 -1.73 3.84
C SER A 184 -9.51 -2.28 3.13
N VAL A 185 -8.95 -1.55 2.18
CA VAL A 185 -7.74 -1.94 1.45
C VAL A 185 -6.56 -1.96 2.41
N VAL A 186 -6.37 -0.92 3.22
CA VAL A 186 -5.29 -0.85 4.21
C VAL A 186 -5.41 -2.00 5.24
N LEU A 187 -6.63 -2.33 5.66
CA LEU A 187 -6.87 -3.43 6.60
C LEU A 187 -6.55 -4.80 5.98
N GLN A 188 -6.95 -5.04 4.72
CA GLN A 188 -6.66 -6.28 4.01
C GLN A 188 -5.18 -6.44 3.69
N VAL A 189 -4.51 -5.39 3.21
CA VAL A 189 -3.06 -5.40 2.97
C VAL A 189 -2.30 -5.73 4.26
N ARG A 190 -2.75 -5.20 5.40
CA ARG A 190 -2.22 -5.55 6.71
C ARG A 190 -2.42 -7.04 7.02
N GLU A 191 -3.64 -7.54 6.91
CA GLU A 191 -3.98 -8.94 7.22
C GLU A 191 -3.19 -9.89 6.32
N LEU A 192 -3.10 -9.61 5.02
CA LEU A 192 -2.32 -10.38 4.05
C LEU A 192 -0.82 -10.41 4.41
N ALA A 193 -0.24 -9.26 4.77
CA ALA A 193 1.17 -9.22 5.18
C ALA A 193 1.43 -10.04 6.44
N GLN A 194 0.53 -10.00 7.42
CA GLN A 194 0.63 -10.81 8.64
C GLN A 194 0.57 -12.31 8.31
N THR A 195 -0.38 -12.71 7.46
CA THR A 195 -0.51 -14.10 7.01
C THR A 195 0.74 -14.58 6.27
N ARG A 196 1.35 -13.73 5.43
CA ARG A 196 2.59 -14.08 4.72
C ARG A 196 3.77 -14.32 5.65
N VAL A 197 3.94 -13.48 6.67
CA VAL A 197 5.00 -13.67 7.68
C VAL A 197 4.78 -14.97 8.45
N GLU A 198 3.54 -15.28 8.82
CA GLU A 198 3.21 -16.53 9.50
C GLU A 198 3.44 -17.75 8.60
N LEU A 199 3.05 -17.68 7.32
CA LEU A 199 3.28 -18.74 6.34
C LEU A 199 4.79 -19.01 6.18
N GLN A 200 5.59 -17.95 5.99
CA GLN A 200 7.04 -18.06 5.84
C GLN A 200 7.70 -18.66 7.09
N ARG A 201 7.20 -18.30 8.27
CA ARG A 201 7.65 -18.92 9.53
C ARG A 201 7.35 -20.41 9.55
N ARG A 202 6.15 -20.83 9.17
CA ARG A 202 5.77 -22.25 9.11
C ARG A 202 6.61 -23.02 8.11
N ASP A 203 6.90 -22.45 6.94
CA ASP A 203 7.79 -23.06 5.96
C ASP A 203 9.20 -23.26 6.50
N GLN A 204 9.74 -22.29 7.25
CA GLN A 204 11.03 -22.43 7.92
C GLN A 204 11.01 -23.52 9.01
N GLU A 205 9.94 -23.61 9.78
CA GLU A 205 9.77 -24.65 10.80
C GLU A 205 9.69 -26.05 10.17
N LEU A 206 8.96 -26.21 9.06
CA LEU A 206 8.90 -27.45 8.29
C LEU A 206 10.26 -27.82 7.70
N ALA A 207 10.99 -26.86 7.13
CA ALA A 207 12.32 -27.10 6.59
C ALA A 207 13.30 -27.60 7.67
N ARG A 208 13.25 -27.01 8.87
CA ARG A 208 14.06 -27.43 10.03
C ARG A 208 13.68 -28.83 10.50
N ALA A 209 12.38 -29.15 10.59
CA ALA A 209 11.91 -30.47 10.99
C ALA A 209 12.36 -31.55 9.99
N ASN A 210 12.25 -31.30 8.69
CA ASN A 210 12.71 -32.22 7.65
C ASN A 210 14.23 -32.45 7.70
N ALA A 211 15.02 -31.38 7.91
CA ALA A 211 16.48 -31.51 8.06
C ALA A 211 16.87 -32.34 9.30
N ALA A 212 16.15 -32.17 10.42
CA ALA A 212 16.36 -32.94 11.64
C ALA A 212 16.01 -34.43 11.45
N LEU A 213 14.90 -34.71 10.76
CA LEU A 213 14.47 -36.06 10.43
C LEU A 213 15.49 -36.78 9.54
N GLU A 214 15.97 -36.12 8.49
CA GLU A 214 16.99 -36.69 7.60
C GLU A 214 18.33 -36.92 8.32
N SER A 215 18.71 -36.02 9.22
CA SER A 215 19.89 -36.20 10.07
C SER A 215 19.74 -37.41 11.00
N SER A 216 18.54 -37.60 11.58
CA SER A 216 18.23 -38.79 12.40
C SER A 216 18.29 -40.09 11.59
N ARG A 217 17.70 -40.09 10.39
CA ARG A 217 17.71 -41.24 9.46
C ARG A 217 19.12 -41.64 9.05
N LYS A 218 20.00 -40.67 8.78
CA LYS A 218 21.41 -40.92 8.45
C LYS A 218 22.16 -41.56 9.63
N ARG A 219 21.94 -41.08 10.86
CA ARG A 219 22.53 -41.67 12.08
C ARG A 219 22.06 -43.10 12.31
N ALA A 220 20.77 -43.38 12.12
CA ALA A 220 20.22 -44.73 12.27
C ALA A 220 20.79 -45.73 11.23
N ARG A 221 21.14 -45.27 10.03
CA ARG A 221 21.74 -46.09 8.96
C ARG A 221 23.25 -46.28 9.10
N GLY A 222 23.93 -45.44 9.88
CA GLY A 222 25.39 -45.46 10.10
C GLY A 222 25.85 -46.25 11.32
N GLY A 223 25.05 -47.18 11.86
CA GLY A 223 25.41 -47.99 13.03
C GLY A 223 26.70 -48.81 12.82
N PRO A 224 27.46 -49.12 13.91
CA PRO A 224 28.86 -49.53 13.83
C PRO A 224 29.00 -50.87 13.10
N ARG A 225 29.90 -50.93 12.11
CA ARG A 225 30.43 -52.20 11.62
C ARG A 225 31.28 -52.79 12.74
N THR A 226 30.74 -53.79 13.42
CA THR A 226 31.50 -54.65 14.34
C THR A 226 32.55 -55.40 13.52
N SER A 227 33.82 -55.08 13.74
CA SER A 227 34.94 -56.00 13.47
C SER A 227 34.94 -57.12 14.49
#